data_AF-A0A925JEE7-F1
#
_entry.id   AF-A0A925JEE7-F1
#
_cell.length_a   1.000
_cell.length_b   1.000
_cell.length_c   1.000
_cell.angle_alpha   90.00
_cell.angle_beta   90.00
_cell.angle_gamma   90.00
#
_symmetry.space_group_name_H-M   'P 1'
#
loop_
_entity.id
_entity.type
_entity.pdbx_description
1 polymer ?
#
loop_
_entity_poly.entity_id
_entity_poly.type
_entity_poly.pdbx_seq_one_letter_code
_entity_poly.pdbx_strand_id
1 'polypeptide(L)'
;MKRTPHGKERHADAGRPASEAASDRETASEIYLDVESGYYVFVGARGRTHVFTLEGSHHTSFRTTQRNRLARREIGKWEQIERTELPESLK
;
A
#
# COMPACT_ATOMS: atom_id res chain seq x y z
N MET A 1 -20.62 24.77 -6.74
CA MET A 1 -19.64 24.12 -5.83
C MET A 1 -20.24 22.80 -5.34
N LYS A 2 -19.74 21.65 -5.82
CA LYS A 2 -20.17 20.33 -5.33
C LYS A 2 -18.96 19.61 -4.75
N ARG A 3 -18.82 19.60 -3.42
CA ARG A 3 -17.89 18.74 -2.70
C ARG A 3 -18.44 17.31 -2.81
N THR A 4 -17.69 16.41 -3.45
CA THR A 4 -18.05 14.99 -3.53
C THR A 4 -17.68 14.30 -2.22
N PRO A 5 -18.61 13.59 -1.55
CA PRO A 5 -18.29 12.81 -0.36
C PRO A 5 -17.64 11.49 -0.77
N HIS A 6 -16.35 11.51 -1.13
CA HIS A 6 -15.55 10.29 -1.24
C HIS A 6 -14.94 10.00 0.13
N GLY A 7 -15.71 9.35 1.00
CA GLY A 7 -15.26 9.14 2.37
C GLY A 7 -16.21 8.32 3.23
N LYS A 8 -16.60 7.14 2.79
CA LYS A 8 -16.98 5.99 3.64
C LYS A 8 -17.35 4.81 2.76
N GLU A 9 -17.40 3.63 3.36
CA GLU A 9 -17.68 2.35 2.71
C GLU A 9 -16.50 1.69 2.02
N ARG A 10 -15.50 1.25 2.80
CA ARG A 10 -14.86 -0.09 2.68
C ARG A 10 -14.27 -0.53 4.04
N HIS A 11 -15.11 -0.64 5.06
CA HIS A 11 -14.77 -1.28 6.34
C HIS A 11 -15.70 -2.49 6.55
N ALA A 12 -15.66 -3.49 5.66
CA ALA A 12 -16.49 -4.69 5.80
C ALA A 12 -15.78 -6.00 5.46
N ASP A 13 -14.46 -5.99 5.20
CA ASP A 13 -13.70 -7.22 4.91
C ASP A 13 -12.30 -7.11 5.53
N ALA A 14 -12.25 -7.08 6.87
CA ALA A 14 -11.02 -6.94 7.64
C ALA A 14 -10.35 -8.29 7.97
N GLY A 15 -10.83 -9.39 7.37
CA GLY A 15 -10.39 -10.75 7.74
C GLY A 15 -9.80 -11.57 6.60
N ARG A 16 -10.04 -11.19 5.34
CA ARG A 16 -9.48 -11.88 4.18
C ARG A 16 -8.75 -10.84 3.34
N PRO A 17 -7.43 -10.97 3.07
CA PRO A 17 -6.86 -10.21 1.97
C PRO A 17 -7.69 -10.58 0.75
N ALA A 18 -8.41 -9.61 0.17
CA ALA A 18 -9.07 -9.81 -1.12
C ALA A 18 -8.02 -10.43 -2.03
N SER A 19 -8.29 -11.57 -2.68
CA SER A 19 -7.27 -12.35 -3.40
C SER A 19 -6.40 -11.49 -4.33
N GLU A 20 -6.94 -10.37 -4.84
CA GLU A 20 -6.22 -9.33 -5.57
C GLU A 20 -5.05 -8.69 -4.80
N ALA A 21 -5.19 -8.39 -3.51
CA ALA A 21 -4.13 -7.78 -2.71
C ALA A 21 -2.92 -8.72 -2.50
N ALA A 22 -3.16 -10.03 -2.36
CA ALA A 22 -2.09 -11.02 -2.28
C ALA A 22 -1.34 -11.11 -3.63
N SER A 23 -2.08 -11.21 -4.74
CA SER A 23 -1.48 -11.22 -6.09
C SER A 23 -0.76 -9.92 -6.44
N ASP A 24 -1.32 -8.76 -6.07
CA ASP A 24 -0.67 -7.46 -6.28
C ASP A 24 0.58 -7.33 -5.39
N ARG A 25 0.63 -7.95 -4.20
CA ARG A 25 1.85 -8.03 -3.37
C ARG A 25 2.95 -8.88 -4.02
N GLU A 26 2.60 -9.97 -4.68
CA GLU A 26 3.55 -10.83 -5.40
C GLU A 26 4.10 -10.14 -6.66
N THR A 27 3.26 -9.35 -7.34
CA THR A 27 3.58 -8.73 -8.63
C THR A 27 3.96 -7.25 -8.54
N ALA A 28 3.95 -6.66 -7.34
CA ALA A 28 4.26 -5.26 -7.12
C ALA A 28 5.67 -4.92 -7.63
N SER A 29 5.74 -3.94 -8.53
CA SER A 29 7.00 -3.43 -9.06
C SER A 29 7.59 -2.31 -8.19
N GLU A 30 6.75 -1.61 -7.43
CA GLU A 30 7.19 -0.56 -6.51
C GLU A 30 6.73 -0.93 -5.09
N ILE A 31 7.69 -1.01 -4.17
CA ILE A 31 7.47 -1.33 -2.76
C ILE A 31 8.03 -0.17 -1.94
N TYR A 32 7.27 0.26 -0.95
CA TYR A 32 7.67 1.33 -0.05
C TYR A 32 7.47 0.95 1.42
N LEU A 33 8.32 1.50 2.27
CA LEU A 33 8.13 1.53 3.71
C LEU A 33 7.63 2.91 4.12
N ASP A 34 6.47 2.96 4.80
CA ASP A 34 5.99 4.15 5.46
C ASP A 34 6.79 4.35 6.76
N VAL A 35 7.63 5.37 6.79
CA VAL A 35 8.61 5.60 7.87
C VAL A 35 7.92 5.99 9.17
N GLU A 36 6.75 6.64 9.11
CA GLU A 36 6.01 7.04 10.31
C GLU A 36 5.30 5.85 10.96
N SER A 37 4.72 4.96 10.16
CA SER A 37 3.87 3.86 10.66
C SER A 37 4.58 2.52 10.73
N GLY A 38 5.70 2.34 10.03
CA GLY A 38 6.36 1.05 9.83
C GLY A 38 5.56 0.09 8.94
N TYR A 39 4.66 0.62 8.10
CA TYR A 39 3.81 -0.17 7.23
C TYR A 39 4.41 -0.32 5.83
N TYR A 40 4.16 -1.46 5.22
CA TYR A 40 4.67 -1.79 3.90
C TYR A 40 3.61 -1.53 2.85
N VAL A 41 3.99 -0.80 1.82
CA VAL A 41 3.11 -0.30 0.77
C VAL A 41 3.53 -0.93 -0.56
N PHE A 42 2.65 -1.74 -1.13
CA PHE A 42 2.85 -2.43 -2.39
C PHE A 42 2.02 -1.75 -3.47
N VAL A 43 2.66 -1.36 -4.56
CA VAL A 43 1.97 -0.74 -5.70
C VAL A 43 1.86 -1.75 -6.83
N GLY A 44 0.64 -2.21 -7.03
CA GLY A 44 0.24 -3.08 -8.12
C GLY A 44 -0.20 -2.29 -9.36
N ALA A 45 -0.83 -3.00 -10.28
CA ALA A 45 -1.21 -2.46 -11.58
C ALA A 45 -2.14 -1.24 -11.47
N ARG A 46 -1.98 -0.29 -12.40
CA ARG A 46 -2.85 0.91 -12.53
C ARG A 46 -2.91 1.77 -11.25
N GLY A 47 -1.85 1.73 -10.44
CA GLY A 47 -1.74 2.50 -9.21
C GLY A 47 -2.60 1.97 -8.07
N ARG A 48 -3.04 0.70 -8.11
CA ARG A 48 -3.60 0.03 -6.94
C ARG A 48 -2.51 -0.09 -5.88
N THR A 49 -2.80 0.33 -4.67
CA THR A 49 -1.84 0.40 -3.59
C THR A 49 -2.41 -0.33 -2.38
N HIS A 50 -1.66 -1.31 -1.88
CA HIS A 50 -2.03 -2.14 -0.76
C HIS A 50 -1.05 -1.90 0.38
N VAL A 51 -1.58 -1.65 1.57
CA VAL A 51 -0.80 -1.44 2.78
C VAL A 51 -0.91 -2.67 3.66
N PHE A 52 0.22 -3.15 4.12
CA PHE A 52 0.32 -4.29 5.01
C PHE A 52 1.12 -3.93 6.26
N THR A 53 0.80 -4.60 7.35
CA THR A 53 1.54 -4.50 8.61
C THR A 53 2.83 -5.31 8.51
N LEU A 54 3.76 -5.09 9.46
CA LEU A 54 4.97 -5.89 9.61
C LEU A 54 4.65 -7.40 9.69
N GLU A 55 3.53 -7.78 10.31
CA GLU A 55 3.11 -9.18 10.48
C GLU A 55 2.53 -9.83 9.21
N GLY A 56 2.45 -9.09 8.10
CA GLY A 56 1.93 -9.62 6.85
C GLY A 56 0.42 -9.41 6.65
N SER A 57 -0.27 -8.83 7.63
CA SER A 57 -1.71 -8.59 7.56
C SER A 57 -2.04 -7.40 6.68
N HIS A 58 -3.05 -7.54 5.83
CA HIS A 58 -3.55 -6.44 5.01
C HIS A 58 -4.25 -5.41 5.90
N HIS A 59 -3.78 -4.16 5.85
CA HIS A 59 -4.34 -3.07 6.64
C HIS A 59 -5.38 -2.28 5.84
N THR A 60 -5.02 -1.84 4.61
CA THR A 60 -5.93 -1.07 3.75
C THR A 60 -5.48 -1.07 2.30
N SER A 61 -6.40 -0.69 1.40
CA SER A 61 -6.11 -0.52 -0.03
C SER A 61 -6.64 0.81 -0.52
N PHE A 62 -5.87 1.49 -1.37
CA PHE A 62 -6.29 2.73 -2.04
C PHE A 62 -5.63 2.85 -3.41
N ARG A 63 -5.93 3.92 -4.15
CA ARG A 63 -5.24 4.21 -5.41
C ARG A 63 -4.27 5.37 -5.22
N THR A 64 -3.06 5.22 -5.75
CA THR A 64 -2.07 6.29 -5.82
C THR A 64 -1.73 6.64 -7.26
N THR A 65 -1.49 7.92 -7.50
CA THR A 65 -0.82 8.37 -8.72
C THR A 65 0.69 8.38 -8.50
N GLN A 66 1.46 8.25 -9.57
CA GLN A 66 2.93 8.33 -9.51
C GLN A 66 3.39 9.62 -8.84
N ARG A 67 2.75 10.76 -9.16
CA ARG A 67 3.04 12.06 -8.53
C ARG A 67 2.86 12.05 -7.02
N ASN A 68 1.82 11.39 -6.50
CA ASN A 68 1.60 11.31 -5.04
C ASN A 68 2.69 10.47 -4.36
N ARG A 69 3.11 9.37 -4.99
CA ARG A 69 4.19 8.52 -4.49
C ARG A 69 5.52 9.24 -4.45
N LEU A 70 5.89 9.91 -5.55
CA LEU A 70 7.10 10.73 -5.62
C LEU A 70 7.10 11.81 -4.55
N ALA A 71 6.00 12.56 -4.41
CA ALA A 71 5.91 13.58 -3.38
C ALA A 71 6.11 13.02 -1.96
N ARG A 72 5.56 11.82 -1.65
CA ARG A 72 5.75 11.15 -0.35
C ARG A 72 7.19 10.70 -0.12
N ARG A 73 7.91 10.33 -1.18
CA ARG A 73 9.34 10.01 -1.11
C ARG A 73 10.18 11.25 -0.90
N GLU A 74 9.91 12.32 -1.65
CA GLU A 74 10.67 13.57 -1.56
C GLU A 74 10.58 14.21 -0.17
N ILE A 75 9.43 14.08 0.50
CA ILE A 75 9.24 14.55 1.88
C ILE A 75 9.70 13.53 2.94
N GLY A 76 10.29 12.41 2.54
CA GLY A 76 10.83 11.38 3.44
C GLY A 76 9.79 10.56 4.21
N LYS A 77 8.51 10.61 3.82
CA LYS A 77 7.47 9.77 4.45
C LYS A 77 7.54 8.33 3.97
N TRP A 78 7.83 8.12 2.69
CA TRP A 78 7.92 6.80 2.07
C TRP A 78 9.33 6.54 1.58
N GLU A 79 9.93 5.46 2.06
CA GLU A 79 11.21 4.97 1.59
C GLU A 79 10.98 3.86 0.56
N GLN A 80 11.63 3.92 -0.60
CA GLN A 80 11.54 2.83 -1.57
C GLN A 80 12.48 1.72 -1.14
N ILE A 81 11.94 0.51 -0.99
CA ILE A 81 12.70 -0.67 -0.58
C ILE A 81 12.62 -1.76 -1.64
N GLU A 82 13.58 -2.68 -1.63
CA GLU A 82 13.55 -3.85 -2.49
C GLU A 82 12.84 -5.04 -1.82
N ARG A 83 12.38 -5.99 -2.64
CA ARG A 83 11.71 -7.20 -2.14
C ARG A 83 12.60 -8.05 -1.23
N THR A 84 13.92 -7.96 -1.41
CA THR A 84 14.94 -8.61 -0.57
C THR A 84 14.96 -8.09 0.87
N GLU A 85 14.58 -6.82 1.06
CA GLU A 85 14.58 -6.13 2.36
C GLU A 85 13.26 -6.33 3.12
N LEU A 86 12.28 -7.00 2.51
CA LEU A 86 11.04 -7.34 3.18
C LEU A 86 11.27 -8.35 4.31
N PRO A 87 10.54 -8.22 5.42
CA PRO A 87 10.50 -9.24 6.46
C PRO A 87 9.93 -10.55 5.87
N GLU A 88 10.20 -11.69 6.51
CA GLU A 88 9.76 -13.00 5.98
C GLU A 88 8.23 -13.14 5.90
N SER A 89 7.49 -12.48 6.79
CA SER A 89 6.03 -12.31 6.72
C SER A 89 5.56 -11.54 5.48
N LEU A 90 6.44 -10.66 4.95
CA LEU A 90 6.48 -9.82 3.75
C LEU A 90 6.76 -10.49 2.41
N LYS A 91 7.56 -11.55 2.42
CA LYS A 91 8.05 -12.22 1.20
C LYS A 91 6.93 -12.96 0.46
#